data_AF-A0A6M6DND9-F1
#
_entry.id   AF-A0A6M6DND9-F1
#
_cell.length_a   1.000
_cell.length_b   1.000
_cell.length_c   1.000
_cell.angle_alpha   90.00
_cell.angle_beta   90.00
_cell.angle_gamma   90.00
#
_symmetry.space_group_name_H-M   'P 1'
#
loop_
_entity.id
_entity.type
_entity.pdbx_description
1 polymer ?
#
loop_
_entity_poly.entity_id
_entity_poly.type
_entity_poly.pdbx_seq_one_letter_code
_entity_poly.pdbx_strand_id
1 'polypeptide(L)' 'MNNIEKKKFEIINLKKQDEVNKNLIKVSESLVAVLNQFREEPDNKEVLAVMADLEGQKEQLKAKAKKLSEELAHL' A
#
# COMPACT_ATOMS: atom_id res chain seq x y z
N MET A 1 -24.29 -13.64 -17.04
CA MET A 1 -23.62 -12.34 -16.92
C MET A 1 -22.93 -12.06 -18.25
N ASN A 2 -23.29 -10.97 -18.92
CA ASN A 2 -22.73 -10.63 -20.23
C ASN A 2 -21.28 -10.09 -20.06
N ASN A 3 -20.45 -10.20 -21.10
CA ASN A 3 -19.04 -9.80 -21.06
C ASN A 3 -18.80 -8.35 -20.56
N ILE A 4 -19.73 -7.43 -20.86
CA ILE A 4 -19.75 -6.04 -20.40
C ILE A 4 -20.01 -5.94 -18.89
N GLU A 5 -20.96 -6.71 -18.36
CA GLU A 5 -21.25 -6.72 -16.92
C GLU A 5 -20.06 -7.24 -16.13
N LYS A 6 -19.38 -8.28 -16.65
CA LYS A 6 -18.17 -8.83 -16.05
C LYS A 6 -17.05 -7.77 -15.99
N LYS A 7 -16.81 -7.07 -17.11
CA LYS A 7 -15.85 -5.95 -17.15
C LYS A 7 -16.19 -4.81 -16.18
N LYS A 8 -17.47 -4.44 -16.06
CA LYS A 8 -17.90 -3.43 -15.09
C LYS A 8 -17.58 -3.84 -13.65
N PHE A 9 -17.83 -5.11 -13.31
CA PHE A 9 -17.55 -5.63 -11.97
C PHE A 9 -16.03 -5.66 -11.68
N GLU A 10 -15.24 -6.04 -12.68
CA GLU A 10 -13.78 -6.03 -12.61
C GLU A 10 -13.22 -4.62 -12.36
N ILE A 11 -13.71 -3.61 -13.10
CA ILE A 11 -13.33 -2.20 -12.87
C ILE A 11 -13.68 -1.74 -11.45
N ILE A 12 -14.86 -2.10 -10.93
CA ILE A 12 -15.25 -1.76 -9.55
C ILE A 12 -14.29 -2.38 -8.54
N ASN A 13 -13.92 -3.65 -8.72
CA ASN A 13 -12.99 -4.33 -7.83
C ASN A 13 -11.59 -3.71 -7.87
N LEU A 14 -11.07 -3.39 -9.07
CA LEU A 14 -9.77 -2.75 -9.23
C LEU A 14 -9.73 -1.37 -8.56
N LYS A 15 -10.81 -0.58 -8.68
CA LYS A 15 -10.92 0.71 -7.98
C LYS A 15 -10.91 0.56 -6.46
N LYS A 16 -11.63 -0.44 -5.92
CA LYS A 16 -11.60 -0.73 -4.48
C LYS A 16 -10.20 -1.14 -4.01
N GLN A 17 -9.49 -1.95 -4.79
CA GLN A 17 -8.11 -2.35 -4.47
C GLN A 17 -7.14 -1.17 -4.48
N ASP A 18 -7.26 -0.26 -5.43
CA ASP A 18 -6.48 0.98 -5.47
C ASP A 18 -6.72 1.85 -4.23
N GLU A 19 -7.97 2.02 -3.81
CA GLU A 19 -8.33 2.78 -2.61
C GLU A 19 -7.75 2.14 -1.33
N VAL A 20 -7.88 0.82 -1.18
CA VAL A 20 -7.28 0.08 -0.05
C VAL A 20 -5.76 0.23 -0.05
N ASN A 21 -5.08 0.10 -1.19
CA ASN A 21 -3.63 0.27 -1.27
C ASN A 21 -3.19 1.68 -0.87
N LYS A 22 -3.89 2.72 -1.32
CA LYS A 22 -3.62 4.11 -0.91
C LYS A 22 -3.75 4.31 0.60
N ASN A 23 -4.75 3.69 1.22
CA ASN A 23 -4.93 3.77 2.67
C ASN A 23 -3.82 3.02 3.44
N LEU A 24 -3.42 1.84 2.96
CA LEU A 24 -2.33 1.08 3.58
C LEU A 24 -0.98 1.81 3.51
N ILE A 25 -0.71 2.53 2.41
CA ILE A 25 0.48 3.38 2.28
C ILE A 25 0.49 4.46 3.36
N LYS A 26 -0.63 5.18 3.54
CA LYS A 26 -0.75 6.24 4.56
C LYS A 26 -0.57 5.69 5.98
N VAL A 27 -1.12 4.51 6.26
CA VAL A 27 -0.97 3.84 7.56
C VAL A 27 0.49 3.47 7.81
N SER A 28 1.19 2.92 6.80
CA SER A 28 2.63 2.62 6.91
C SER A 28 3.46 3.87 7.18
N GLU A 29 3.19 4.97 6.47
CA GLU A 29 3.88 6.26 6.68
C GLU A 29 3.64 6.79 8.10
N SER A 30 2.41 6.67 8.60
CA SER A 30 2.05 7.08 9.96
C SER A 30 2.75 6.22 11.02
N LEU A 31 2.80 4.89 10.82
CA LEU A 31 3.52 4.01 11.74
C LEU A 31 5.02 4.31 11.80
N VAL A 32 5.66 4.56 10.65
CA VAL A 32 7.08 4.93 10.60
C VAL A 32 7.32 6.26 11.33
N ALA A 33 6.43 7.24 11.17
CA ALA A 33 6.52 8.51 11.89
C ALA A 33 6.37 8.33 13.41
N VAL A 34 5.40 7.51 13.84
CA VAL A 34 5.18 7.17 15.25
C VAL A 34 6.39 6.45 15.84
N LEU A 35 6.93 5.44 15.16
CA LEU A 35 8.12 4.71 15.62
C LEU A 35 9.33 5.63 15.75
N ASN A 36 9.51 6.59 14.84
CA ASN A 36 10.56 7.60 14.94
C ASN A 36 10.38 8.52 16.15
N GLN A 37 9.13 8.90 16.49
CA GLN A 37 8.85 9.76 17.64
C GLN A 37 9.06 9.05 18.99
N PHE A 38 8.74 7.75 19.04
CA PHE A 38 8.92 6.92 20.25
C PHE A 38 10.29 6.25 20.33
N ARG A 39 11.22 6.59 19.44
CA ARG A 39 12.59 6.07 19.45
C ARG A 39 13.36 6.71 20.60
N GLU A 40 13.22 6.15 21.81
CA GLU A 40 14.01 6.54 22.98
C GLU A 40 15.48 6.17 22.80
N GLU A 41 15.72 4.98 22.24
CA GLU A 41 17.03 4.53 21.82
C GLU A 41 17.12 4.58 20.29
N PRO A 42 17.93 5.50 19.72
CA PRO A 42 18.52 5.23 18.42
C PRO A 42 19.25 3.88 18.49
N ASP A 43 19.68 3.22 17.44
CA ASP A 43 20.36 1.90 17.58
C ASP A 43 19.57 0.73 18.19
N ASN A 44 18.35 0.90 18.74
CA ASN A 44 17.50 -0.22 19.11
C ASN A 44 17.21 -1.07 17.85
N LYS A 45 17.77 -2.27 17.83
CA LYS A 45 17.77 -3.15 16.66
C LYS A 45 16.37 -3.64 16.30
N GLU A 46 15.49 -3.81 17.27
CA GLU A 46 14.11 -4.25 17.04
C GLU A 46 13.30 -3.13 16.38
N VAL A 47 13.41 -1.90 16.89
CA VAL A 47 12.76 -0.72 16.28
C VAL A 47 13.27 -0.49 14.86
N LEU A 48 14.58 -0.61 14.63
CA LEU A 48 15.18 -0.48 13.30
C LEU A 48 14.70 -1.57 12.33
N ALA A 49 14.58 -2.82 12.79
CA ALA A 49 14.06 -3.92 11.99
C ALA A 49 12.59 -3.69 11.60
N VAL A 50 11.74 -3.29 12.55
CA VAL A 50 10.33 -2.97 12.30
C VAL A 50 10.19 -1.81 11.32
N MET A 51 11.01 -0.76 11.45
CA MET A 51 11.01 0.36 10.52
C MET A 51 11.41 -0.07 9.09
N ALA A 52 12.46 -0.88 8.96
CA ALA A 52 12.89 -1.39 7.66
C ALA A 52 11.82 -2.26 7.00
N ASP A 53 11.15 -3.13 7.78
CA ASP A 53 10.05 -3.96 7.29
C ASP A 53 8.86 -3.09 6.82
N LEU A 54 8.49 -2.07 7.58
CA LEU A 54 7.42 -1.14 7.20
C LEU A 54 7.76 -0.36 5.93
N GLU A 55 9.01 0.09 5.77
CA GLU A 55 9.45 0.73 4.53
C GLU A 55 9.41 -0.23 3.35
N GLY A 56 9.84 -1.48 3.53
CA GLY A 56 9.72 -2.52 2.51
C GLY A 56 8.28 -2.78 2.10
N GLN A 57 7.36 -2.90 3.07
CA GLN A 57 5.93 -3.06 2.81
C GLN A 57 5.33 -1.86 2.07
N LYS A 58 5.72 -0.63 2.44
CA LYS A 58 5.31 0.60 1.76
C LYS A 58 5.72 0.60 0.28
N GLU A 59 6.97 0.24 -0.03
CA GLU A 59 7.44 0.18 -1.42
C GLU A 59 6.74 -0.92 -2.23
N GLN A 60 6.45 -2.07 -1.63
CA GLN A 60 5.63 -3.11 -2.26
C GLN A 60 4.21 -2.63 -2.56
N LEU A 61 3.59 -1.89 -1.64
CA LEU A 61 2.26 -1.32 -1.83
C LEU A 61 2.25 -0.27 -2.95
N LYS A 62 3.28 0.60 -3.02
CA LYS A 62 3.44 1.56 -4.12
C LYS A 62 3.57 0.86 -5.48
N ALA A 63 4.36 -0.22 -5.55
CA ALA A 63 4.51 -0.99 -6.77
C ALA A 63 3.18 -1.64 -7.20
N LYS A 64 2.41 -2.22 -6.25
CA LYS A 64 1.08 -2.76 -6.51
C LYS A 64 0.10 -1.68 -6.99
N ALA A 65 0.08 -0.52 -6.35
CA ALA A 65 -0.77 0.60 -6.74
C ALA A 65 -0.43 1.10 -8.16
N LYS A 66 0.86 1.21 -8.49
CA LYS A 66 1.30 1.56 -9.84
C LYS A 66 0.80 0.56 -10.89
N LYS A 67 0.99 -0.75 -10.64
CA LYS A 67 0.53 -1.81 -11.53
C LYS A 67 -0.98 -1.78 -11.73
N LEU A 68 -1.75 -1.60 -10.66
CA LEU A 68 -3.21 -1.44 -10.71
C LEU A 68 -3.64 -0.24 -11.54
N SER A 69 -2.94 0.89 -11.40
CA SER A 69 -3.20 2.10 -12.19
C SER A 69 -2.92 1.88 -13.68
N GLU A 70 -1.87 1.14 -14.02
CA GLU A 70 -1.53 0.78 -15.40
C GLU A 70 -2.59 -0.17 -15.99
N GLU A 71 -2.99 -1.21 -15.24
CA GLU A 71 -4.05 -2.14 -15.66
C GLU A 71 -5.39 -1.41 -15.89
N LEU A 72 -5.75 -0.47 -15.02
CA LEU A 72 -6.94 0.37 -15.18
C LEU A 72 -6.87 1.31 -16.40
N ALA A 73 -5.69 1.79 -16.78
CA ALA A 73 -5.53 2.64 -17.95
C ALA A 73 -5.67 1.89 -19.28
N HIS A 74 -5.49 0.56 -19.26
CA HIS A 74 -5.58 -0.32 -20.43
C HIS A 74 -6.95 -1.01 -20.58
N LEU A 75 -7.90 -0.76 -19.68
CA LEU A 75 -9.26 -1.34 -19.66
C LEU A 75 -10.31 -0.45 -20.33
#